data_AF-F6EGN6-F1
#
_entry.id   AF-F6EGN6-F1
#
_cell.length_a   1.000
_cell.length_b   1.000
_cell.length_c   1.000
_cell.angle_alpha   90.00
_cell.angle_beta   90.00
_cell.angle_gamma   90.00
#
_symmetry.space_group_name_H-M   'P 1'
#
loop_
_entity.id
_entity.type
_entity.pdbx_description
1 polymer ?
#
loop_
_entity_poly.entity_id
_entity_poly.type
_entity_poly.pdbx_seq_one_letter_code
_entity_poly.pdbx_strand_id
1 'polypeptide(L)'
;MPVPPEKNAAFAAYAHPERLVSTEWLSANLGAPGLKVVESDEDVLVYDIGHIPGAIKIDWHLDLNDPVTRDYIDGQQFADLMRRKGINRDDTVVIYGDKSNWWAAYAMWVFTLFGHPDVRLLDGGRDAWIAEERDMSFSVPQLPAADYPVVARDDSKIRAFRDQVLFHLGSGPLIDVRSPAEYTGERTHMPDYPEEGALRGGHIPTAASIPWAKAAANDSRFKSRTELDAIYGDLDPNGNTIVYCRIGERSSHTWFVLTYLLGFTDVRNYDGSWTEWGNTVRVPIAKGEEPGEAPSRAS
;
A
#
# COMPACT_ATOMS: atom_id res chain seq x y z
N MET A 1 -17.20 -3.04 18.65
CA MET A 1 -18.23 -3.23 17.58
C MET A 1 -17.81 -2.40 16.39
N PRO A 2 -17.68 -2.99 15.19
CA PRO A 2 -17.24 -2.29 14.00
C PRO A 2 -18.24 -1.20 13.59
N VAL A 3 -17.72 -0.10 13.06
CA VAL A 3 -18.55 0.99 12.56
C VAL A 3 -19.13 0.57 11.20
N PRO A 4 -20.43 0.77 10.92
CA PRO A 4 -21.03 0.38 9.65
C PRO A 4 -20.28 0.97 8.43
N PRO A 5 -20.19 0.24 7.31
CA PRO A 5 -19.61 0.78 6.08
C PRO A 5 -20.42 1.97 5.57
N GLU A 6 -19.74 2.91 4.91
CA GLU A 6 -20.38 4.04 4.25
C GLU A 6 -21.27 3.57 3.09
N LYS A 7 -22.42 4.23 2.91
CA LYS A 7 -23.27 4.03 1.72
C LYS A 7 -23.03 5.18 0.75
N ASN A 8 -21.89 5.18 0.07
CA ASN A 8 -21.53 6.18 -0.92
C ASN A 8 -21.82 5.67 -2.34
N ALA A 9 -22.59 6.43 -3.13
CA ALA A 9 -22.90 6.08 -4.51
C ALA A 9 -21.63 6.06 -5.41
N ALA A 10 -20.63 6.89 -5.11
CA ALA A 10 -19.36 6.92 -5.85
C ALA A 10 -18.55 5.63 -5.63
N PHE A 11 -18.64 5.02 -4.45
CA PHE A 11 -17.93 3.78 -4.14
C PHE A 11 -18.69 2.53 -4.58
N ALA A 12 -20.00 2.62 -4.77
CA ALA A 12 -20.86 1.47 -5.07
C ALA A 12 -20.46 0.66 -6.33
N ALA A 13 -19.68 1.25 -7.24
CA ALA A 13 -19.16 0.56 -8.42
C ALA A 13 -17.85 -0.22 -8.18
N TYR A 14 -17.15 0.02 -7.07
CA TYR A 14 -15.98 -0.77 -6.68
C TYR A 14 -16.40 -2.18 -6.24
N ALA A 15 -15.48 -3.14 -6.35
CA ALA A 15 -15.75 -4.53 -5.95
C ALA A 15 -15.97 -4.66 -4.43
N HIS A 16 -15.21 -3.91 -3.63
CA HIS A 16 -15.26 -3.89 -2.17
C HIS A 16 -15.42 -2.45 -1.64
N PRO A 17 -16.60 -1.83 -1.80
CA PRO A 17 -16.84 -0.44 -1.38
C PRO A 17 -16.62 -0.22 0.13
N GLU A 18 -16.77 -1.27 0.95
CA GLU A 18 -16.53 -1.23 2.39
C GLU A 18 -15.07 -0.94 2.79
N ARG A 19 -14.12 -0.99 1.84
CA ARG A 19 -12.69 -0.72 2.07
C ARG A 19 -12.31 0.75 1.91
N LEU A 20 -13.25 1.61 1.54
CA LEU A 20 -13.07 3.06 1.45
C LEU A 20 -14.07 3.81 2.31
N VAL A 21 -13.65 4.98 2.78
CA VAL A 21 -14.53 5.97 3.38
C VAL A 21 -14.22 7.36 2.81
N SER A 22 -15.24 8.21 2.71
CA SER A 22 -15.11 9.60 2.34
C SER A 22 -14.70 10.46 3.54
N THR A 23 -14.17 11.63 3.24
CA THR A 23 -13.88 12.68 4.22
C THR A 23 -15.13 13.13 4.98
N GLU A 24 -16.28 13.17 4.32
CA GLU A 24 -17.59 13.46 4.94
C GLU A 24 -17.98 12.39 5.97
N TRP A 25 -17.90 11.11 5.57
CA TRP A 25 -18.23 10.01 6.47
C TRP A 25 -17.29 9.99 7.67
N LEU A 26 -15.98 10.16 7.46
CA LEU A 26 -15.02 10.15 8.55
C LEU A 26 -15.30 11.30 9.53
N SER A 27 -15.51 12.51 9.00
CA SER A 27 -15.85 13.69 9.80
C SER A 27 -17.11 13.48 10.66
N ALA A 28 -18.15 12.85 10.09
CA ALA A 28 -19.38 12.55 10.81
C ALA A 28 -19.25 11.46 11.89
N ASN A 29 -18.20 10.63 11.82
CA ASN A 29 -17.98 9.50 12.72
C ASN A 29 -16.77 9.69 13.66
N LEU A 30 -16.09 10.84 13.64
CA LEU A 30 -14.98 11.10 14.56
C LEU A 30 -15.42 10.91 16.02
N GLY A 31 -14.65 10.13 16.77
CA GLY A 31 -14.96 9.78 18.17
C GLY A 31 -15.98 8.66 18.35
N ALA A 32 -16.50 8.05 17.28
CA ALA A 32 -17.37 6.89 17.39
C ALA A 32 -16.67 5.73 18.13
N PRO A 33 -17.33 5.07 19.11
CA PRO A 33 -16.78 3.89 19.75
C PRO A 33 -16.48 2.79 18.71
N GLY A 34 -15.28 2.22 18.77
CA GLY A 34 -14.84 1.20 17.81
C GLY A 34 -14.21 1.76 16.53
N LEU A 35 -14.06 3.09 16.38
CA LEU A 35 -13.31 3.69 15.28
C LEU A 35 -11.90 4.09 15.72
N LYS A 36 -10.89 3.77 14.91
CA LYS A 36 -9.51 4.24 15.07
C LYS A 36 -9.05 4.87 13.77
N VAL A 37 -8.57 6.11 13.87
CA VAL A 37 -8.03 6.86 12.74
C VAL A 37 -6.51 6.84 12.84
N VAL A 38 -5.85 6.38 11.78
CA VAL A 38 -4.39 6.24 11.72
C VAL A 38 -3.85 7.12 10.61
N GLU A 39 -2.83 7.91 10.91
CA GLU A 39 -2.03 8.62 9.92
C GLU A 39 -0.72 7.87 9.67
N SER A 40 -0.39 7.65 8.39
CA SER A 40 0.86 7.01 7.96
C SER A 40 1.36 7.68 6.67
N ASP A 41 2.47 8.39 6.79
CA ASP A 41 3.01 9.30 5.76
C ASP A 41 4.43 8.89 5.34
N GLU A 42 4.89 9.45 4.22
CA GLU A 42 6.30 9.40 3.83
C GLU A 42 7.16 10.24 4.77
N ASP A 43 6.74 11.49 4.98
CA ASP A 43 7.38 12.40 5.91
C ASP A 43 6.77 12.25 7.31
N VAL A 44 7.51 11.57 8.18
CA VAL A 44 7.11 11.24 9.55
C VAL A 44 6.84 12.46 10.44
N LEU A 45 7.24 13.66 10.02
CA LEU A 45 7.02 14.92 10.73
C LEU A 45 5.68 15.58 10.37
N VAL A 46 5.00 15.13 9.30
CA VAL A 46 3.76 15.74 8.80
C VAL A 46 2.59 15.63 9.79
N TYR A 47 2.53 14.53 10.56
CA TYR A 47 1.55 14.39 11.65
C TYR A 47 1.72 15.46 12.74
N ASP A 48 2.96 15.82 13.07
CA ASP A 48 3.27 16.71 14.19
C ASP A 48 2.96 18.19 13.86
N ILE A 49 2.83 18.52 12.56
CA ILE A 49 2.37 19.84 12.07
C ILE A 49 0.84 19.92 11.91
N GLY A 50 0.11 18.91 12.37
CA GLY A 50 -1.35 18.86 12.42
C GLY A 50 -1.90 17.61 11.75
N HIS A 51 -2.93 17.01 12.31
CA HIS A 51 -3.54 15.74 11.89
C HIS A 51 -5.07 15.76 12.08
N ILE A 52 -5.78 14.79 11.53
CA ILE A 52 -7.23 14.64 11.74
C ILE A 52 -7.50 14.48 13.25
N PRO A 53 -8.49 15.20 13.84
CA PRO A 53 -8.77 15.11 15.27
C PRO A 53 -8.95 13.68 15.77
N GLY A 54 -8.17 13.29 16.77
CA GLY A 54 -8.19 11.94 17.36
C GLY A 54 -7.39 10.89 16.59
N ALA A 55 -6.70 11.26 15.50
CA ALA A 55 -5.81 10.36 14.78
C ALA A 55 -4.54 10.05 15.57
N ILE A 56 -4.06 8.82 15.39
CA ILE A 56 -2.77 8.33 15.92
C ILE A 56 -1.78 8.14 14.77
N LYS A 57 -0.51 8.42 15.01
CA LYS A 57 0.57 8.16 14.05
C LYS A 57 0.97 6.68 14.07
N ILE A 58 1.14 6.06 12.91
CA ILE A 58 1.94 4.84 12.74
C ILE A 58 3.07 5.15 11.75
N ASP A 59 4.29 5.13 12.27
CA ASP A 59 5.51 5.36 11.48
C ASP A 59 5.86 4.09 10.71
N TRP A 60 5.85 4.14 9.38
CA TRP A 60 6.10 2.96 8.57
C TRP A 60 7.48 2.35 8.84
N HIS A 61 8.49 3.17 9.11
CA HIS A 61 9.87 2.72 9.28
C HIS A 61 10.13 2.24 10.72
N LEU A 62 9.70 3.01 11.72
CA LEU A 62 9.99 2.73 13.12
C LEU A 62 8.98 1.77 13.77
N ASP A 63 7.70 1.84 13.38
CA ASP A 63 6.66 1.03 14.01
C ASP A 63 6.42 -0.30 13.27
N LEU A 64 6.60 -0.38 11.94
CA LEU A 64 6.20 -1.56 11.14
C LEU A 64 7.34 -2.43 10.60
N ASN A 65 8.60 -1.99 10.69
CA ASN A 65 9.77 -2.75 10.24
C ASN A 65 10.61 -3.26 11.42
N ASP A 66 11.29 -4.39 11.21
CA ASP A 66 12.31 -4.87 12.13
C ASP A 66 13.53 -3.91 12.10
N PRO A 67 14.10 -3.55 13.26
CA PRO A 67 15.17 -2.53 13.32
C PRO A 67 16.52 -3.03 12.79
N VAL A 68 16.68 -4.32 12.50
CA VAL A 68 17.97 -4.93 12.10
C VAL A 68 17.85 -5.64 10.76
N THR A 69 16.83 -6.48 10.62
CA THR A 69 16.56 -7.26 9.42
C THR A 69 15.65 -6.47 8.50
N ARG A 70 15.90 -6.52 7.18
CA ARG A 70 14.98 -5.96 6.20
C ARG A 70 13.74 -6.85 6.06
N ASP A 71 12.88 -6.81 7.06
CA ASP A 71 11.59 -7.48 7.11
C ASP A 71 10.62 -6.68 7.99
N TYR A 72 9.34 -7.04 7.93
CA TYR A 72 8.32 -6.52 8.82
C TYR A 72 8.48 -7.09 10.23
N ILE A 73 7.89 -6.39 11.20
CA ILE A 73 7.78 -6.90 12.57
C ILE A 73 7.04 -8.25 12.64
N ASP A 74 7.18 -8.95 13.76
CA ASP A 74 6.47 -10.20 14.04
C ASP A 74 5.10 -9.97 14.71
N GLY A 75 4.39 -11.08 14.98
CA GLY A 75 3.06 -11.03 15.59
C GLY A 75 3.02 -10.48 17.00
N GLN A 76 4.09 -10.65 17.78
CA GLN A 76 4.19 -10.14 19.15
C GLN A 76 4.41 -8.62 19.11
N GLN A 77 5.35 -8.16 18.28
CA GLN A 77 5.65 -6.75 18.07
C GLN A 77 4.43 -6.00 17.52
N PHE A 78 3.69 -6.59 16.57
CA PHE A 78 2.46 -5.99 16.03
C PHE A 78 1.37 -5.89 17.11
N ALA A 79 1.16 -6.94 17.90
CA ALA A 79 0.21 -6.90 19.02
C ALA A 79 0.58 -5.82 20.03
N ASP A 80 1.87 -5.71 20.39
CA ASP A 80 2.33 -4.67 21.32
C ASP A 80 2.17 -3.26 20.74
N LEU A 81 2.37 -3.08 19.43
CA LEU A 81 2.07 -1.83 18.74
C LEU A 81 0.59 -1.46 18.85
N MET A 82 -0.32 -2.38 18.52
CA MET A 82 -1.77 -2.14 18.60
C MET A 82 -2.20 -1.81 20.04
N ARG A 83 -1.66 -2.53 21.04
CA ARG A 83 -1.91 -2.25 22.47
C ARG A 83 -1.48 -0.84 22.84
N ARG A 84 -0.27 -0.41 22.47
CA ARG A 84 0.24 0.96 22.73
C ARG A 84 -0.57 2.04 22.02
N LYS A 85 -1.03 1.76 20.80
CA LYS A 85 -1.83 2.69 19.99
C LYS A 85 -3.32 2.65 20.34
N GLY A 86 -3.74 1.80 21.29
CA GLY A 86 -5.13 1.71 21.74
C GLY A 86 -6.09 1.19 20.67
N ILE A 87 -5.63 0.27 19.80
CA ILE A 87 -6.41 -0.40 18.76
C ILE A 87 -6.77 -1.82 19.24
N ASN A 88 -8.06 -2.13 19.33
CA ASN A 88 -8.57 -3.47 19.61
C ASN A 88 -8.75 -4.28 18.31
N ARG A 89 -8.93 -5.60 18.44
CA ARG A 89 -9.07 -6.50 17.29
C ARG A 89 -10.38 -6.32 16.52
N ASP A 90 -11.41 -5.77 17.16
CA ASP A 90 -12.74 -5.54 16.58
C ASP A 90 -13.01 -4.08 16.22
N ASP A 91 -12.00 -3.21 16.34
CA ASP A 91 -12.08 -1.83 15.91
C ASP A 91 -12.08 -1.75 14.36
N THR A 92 -12.83 -0.79 13.81
CA THR A 92 -12.66 -0.32 12.44
C THR A 92 -11.46 0.62 12.40
N VAL A 93 -10.47 0.32 11.56
CA VAL A 93 -9.27 1.15 11.38
C VAL A 93 -9.35 1.89 10.04
N VAL A 94 -9.42 3.22 10.08
CA VAL A 94 -9.33 4.08 8.89
C VAL A 94 -7.93 4.66 8.82
N ILE A 95 -7.19 4.35 7.76
CA ILE A 95 -5.82 4.84 7.53
C ILE A 95 -5.86 5.92 6.45
N TYR A 96 -5.09 6.99 6.66
CA TYR A 96 -4.87 8.05 5.67
C TYR A 96 -3.41 8.51 5.73
N GLY A 97 -2.97 9.20 4.68
CA GLY A 97 -1.66 9.83 4.66
C GLY A 97 -1.48 10.75 3.46
N ASP A 98 -0.28 11.28 3.33
CA ASP A 98 0.15 12.11 2.21
C ASP A 98 0.30 11.33 0.88
N LYS A 99 0.59 12.08 -0.20
CA LYS A 99 0.93 11.55 -1.53
C LYS A 99 -0.10 10.57 -2.10
N SER A 100 -1.39 10.92 -2.02
CA SER A 100 -2.46 10.02 -2.46
C SER A 100 -2.40 8.64 -1.78
N ASN A 101 -2.16 8.62 -0.46
CA ASN A 101 -2.21 7.42 0.39
C ASN A 101 -1.16 6.32 0.12
N TRP A 102 0.04 6.61 -0.39
CA TRP A 102 1.04 5.55 -0.61
C TRP A 102 1.34 4.77 0.68
N TRP A 103 1.72 5.48 1.73
CA TRP A 103 2.10 4.88 3.00
C TRP A 103 0.90 4.41 3.82
N ALA A 104 -0.26 5.03 3.64
CA ALA A 104 -1.52 4.53 4.18
C ALA A 104 -1.91 3.16 3.59
N ALA A 105 -1.77 2.99 2.27
CA ALA A 105 -2.00 1.70 1.60
C ALA A 105 -0.96 0.65 2.01
N TYR A 106 0.30 1.05 2.20
CA TYR A 106 1.35 0.18 2.76
C TYR A 106 1.00 -0.28 4.18
N ALA A 107 0.62 0.63 5.07
CA ALA A 107 0.21 0.29 6.43
C ALA A 107 -1.01 -0.65 6.41
N MET A 108 -2.01 -0.40 5.56
CA MET A 108 -3.14 -1.32 5.38
C MET A 108 -2.71 -2.70 4.91
N TRP A 109 -1.76 -2.79 3.97
CA TRP A 109 -1.22 -4.06 3.51
C TRP A 109 -0.53 -4.82 4.67
N VAL A 110 0.24 -4.12 5.52
CA VAL A 110 0.86 -4.73 6.72
C VAL A 110 -0.21 -5.20 7.72
N PHE A 111 -1.26 -4.40 7.99
CA PHE A 111 -2.37 -4.85 8.85
C PHE A 111 -3.06 -6.11 8.30
N THR A 112 -3.09 -6.26 6.97
CA THR A 112 -3.67 -7.43 6.30
C THR A 112 -2.82 -8.69 6.52
N LEU A 113 -1.48 -8.58 6.60
CA LEU A 113 -0.60 -9.71 6.95
C LEU A 113 -0.93 -10.30 8.34
N PHE A 114 -1.40 -9.46 9.26
CA PHE A 114 -1.84 -9.88 10.61
C PHE A 114 -3.35 -10.12 10.69
N GLY A 115 -4.06 -10.03 9.56
CA GLY A 115 -5.49 -10.32 9.44
C GLY A 115 -6.40 -9.40 10.24
N HIS A 116 -6.02 -8.14 10.47
CA HIS A 116 -6.94 -7.18 11.10
C HIS A 116 -8.25 -7.11 10.28
N PRO A 117 -9.44 -7.36 10.86
CA PRO A 117 -10.64 -7.64 10.06
C PRO A 117 -11.13 -6.45 9.21
N ASP A 118 -11.24 -5.27 9.83
CA ASP A 118 -11.83 -4.08 9.22
C ASP A 118 -10.81 -2.94 9.16
N VAL A 119 -10.15 -2.84 8.01
CA VAL A 119 -9.21 -1.77 7.67
C VAL A 119 -9.66 -1.13 6.38
N ARG A 120 -9.70 0.20 6.36
CA ARG A 120 -10.20 1.03 5.27
C ARG A 120 -9.22 2.17 4.99
N LEU A 121 -9.23 2.70 3.77
CA LEU A 121 -8.52 3.94 3.43
C LEU A 121 -9.50 5.12 3.39
N LEU A 122 -9.05 6.29 3.84
CA LEU A 122 -9.72 7.55 3.58
C LEU A 122 -9.47 7.97 2.12
N ASP A 123 -10.50 7.97 1.27
CA ASP A 123 -10.33 8.34 -0.13
C ASP A 123 -9.85 9.80 -0.27
N GLY A 124 -8.76 9.99 -1.00
CA GLY A 124 -8.08 11.29 -1.12
C GLY A 124 -7.04 11.59 -0.03
N GLY A 125 -7.05 10.82 1.06
CA GLY A 125 -6.04 10.90 2.12
C GLY A 125 -5.97 12.26 2.81
N ARG A 126 -4.77 12.63 3.26
CA ARG A 126 -4.49 13.92 3.90
C ARG A 126 -4.75 15.09 2.95
N ASP A 127 -4.38 14.94 1.70
CA ASP A 127 -4.47 16.00 0.68
C ASP A 127 -5.92 16.45 0.48
N ALA A 128 -6.85 15.51 0.32
CA ALA A 128 -8.28 15.82 0.16
C ALA A 128 -8.88 16.41 1.44
N TRP A 129 -8.49 15.92 2.62
CA TRP A 129 -8.96 16.47 3.90
C TRP A 129 -8.60 17.96 4.04
N ILE A 130 -7.36 18.32 3.70
CA ILE A 130 -6.87 19.71 3.74
C ILE A 130 -7.52 20.54 2.63
N ALA A 131 -7.63 20.01 1.41
CA ALA A 131 -8.23 20.72 0.29
C ALA A 131 -9.72 21.05 0.50
N GLU A 132 -10.41 20.24 1.31
CA GLU A 132 -11.79 20.48 1.74
C GLU A 132 -11.90 21.39 2.98
N GLU A 133 -10.79 21.97 3.45
CA GLU A 133 -10.73 22.90 4.60
C GLU A 133 -11.31 22.29 5.90
N ARG A 134 -11.13 20.98 6.10
CA ARG A 134 -11.63 20.28 7.28
C ARG A 134 -10.75 20.52 8.50
N ASP A 135 -11.35 20.38 9.68
CA ASP A 135 -10.68 20.59 10.96
C ASP A 135 -9.44 19.70 11.12
N MET A 136 -8.37 20.30 11.62
CA MET A 136 -7.11 19.64 11.99
C MET A 136 -6.82 19.88 13.47
N SER A 137 -6.07 18.99 14.09
CA SER A 137 -5.66 19.04 15.49
C SER A 137 -4.16 18.84 15.63
N PHE A 138 -3.59 19.40 16.68
CA PHE A 138 -2.22 19.12 17.13
C PHE A 138 -2.22 18.24 18.39
N SER A 139 -3.41 17.87 18.90
CA SER A 139 -3.56 17.13 20.14
C SER A 139 -3.41 15.64 19.90
N VAL A 140 -2.27 15.09 20.33
CA VAL A 140 -2.04 13.65 20.32
C VAL A 140 -2.99 12.95 21.32
N PRO A 141 -3.83 12.00 20.88
CA PRO A 141 -4.79 11.35 21.76
C PRO A 141 -4.09 10.45 22.79
N GLN A 142 -4.58 10.49 24.03
CA GLN A 142 -4.19 9.54 25.07
C GLN A 142 -5.22 8.42 25.12
N LEU A 143 -4.91 7.29 24.48
CA LEU A 143 -5.79 6.13 24.45
C LEU A 143 -5.39 5.12 25.53
N PRO A 144 -6.35 4.47 26.21
CA PRO A 144 -6.03 3.35 27.08
C PRO A 144 -5.40 2.22 26.26
N ALA A 145 -4.55 1.43 26.92
CA ALA A 145 -4.00 0.25 26.29
C ALA A 145 -5.12 -0.70 25.85
N ALA A 146 -5.06 -1.15 24.61
CA ALA A 146 -6.03 -2.10 24.06
C ALA A 146 -5.68 -3.55 24.45
N ASP A 147 -6.63 -4.47 24.22
CA ASP A 147 -6.39 -5.91 24.33
C ASP A 147 -6.29 -6.52 22.92
N TYR A 148 -5.10 -6.42 22.33
CA TYR A 148 -4.84 -7.00 21.01
C TYR A 148 -4.22 -8.40 21.15
N PRO A 149 -4.73 -9.43 20.44
CA PRO A 149 -4.17 -10.78 20.50
C PRO A 149 -2.86 -10.88 19.74
N VAL A 150 -1.95 -11.74 20.20
CA VAL A 150 -0.78 -12.15 19.41
C VAL A 150 -1.27 -13.10 18.33
N VAL A 151 -1.03 -12.76 17.08
CA VAL A 151 -1.44 -13.54 15.90
C VAL A 151 -0.22 -13.86 15.04
N ALA A 152 -0.21 -15.03 14.41
CA ALA A 152 0.84 -15.34 13.43
C ALA A 152 0.67 -14.46 12.19
N ARG A 153 1.78 -13.94 11.67
CA ARG A 153 1.84 -13.23 10.38
C ARG A 153 1.63 -14.24 9.24
N ASP A 154 0.80 -13.92 8.27
CA ASP A 154 0.53 -14.76 7.09
C ASP A 154 0.95 -14.07 5.79
N ASP A 155 2.20 -14.30 5.40
CA ASP A 155 2.79 -13.74 4.18
C ASP A 155 2.28 -14.46 2.91
N SER A 156 1.74 -15.67 3.04
CA SER A 156 1.54 -16.60 1.91
C SER A 156 0.51 -16.14 0.88
N LYS A 157 -0.41 -15.24 1.28
CA LYS A 157 -1.55 -14.81 0.46
C LYS A 157 -1.29 -13.54 -0.35
N ILE A 158 -0.58 -12.57 0.23
CA ILE A 158 -0.50 -11.20 -0.31
C ILE A 158 0.92 -10.71 -0.50
N ARG A 159 1.93 -11.51 -0.15
CA ARG A 159 3.36 -11.18 -0.28
C ARG A 159 4.02 -12.14 -1.26
N ALA A 160 4.89 -11.61 -2.10
CA ALA A 160 5.78 -12.40 -2.96
C ALA A 160 7.23 -12.15 -2.56
N PHE A 161 8.05 -13.19 -2.57
CA PHE A 161 9.49 -13.10 -2.34
C PHE A 161 10.27 -13.24 -3.65
N ARG A 162 11.53 -12.77 -3.68
CA ARG A 162 12.40 -12.78 -4.87
C ARG A 162 12.38 -14.08 -5.65
N ASP A 163 12.54 -15.23 -4.99
CA ASP A 163 12.59 -16.52 -5.67
C ASP A 163 11.23 -16.89 -6.28
N GLN A 164 10.12 -16.52 -5.64
CA GLN A 164 8.78 -16.70 -6.21
C GLN A 164 8.58 -15.81 -7.45
N VAL A 165 9.11 -14.58 -7.44
CA VAL A 165 9.10 -13.70 -8.63
C VAL A 165 9.92 -14.30 -9.76
N LEU A 166 11.09 -14.91 -9.45
CA LEU A 166 11.91 -15.58 -10.45
C LEU A 166 11.19 -16.77 -11.09
N PHE A 167 10.44 -17.56 -10.31
CA PHE A 167 9.60 -18.64 -10.86
C PHE A 167 8.40 -18.15 -11.64
N HIS A 168 7.91 -16.94 -11.34
CA HIS A 168 6.75 -16.31 -11.97
C HIS A 168 7.00 -15.80 -13.39
N LEU A 169 8.27 -15.57 -13.77
CA LEU A 169 8.64 -15.01 -15.08
C LEU A 169 8.01 -15.82 -16.23
N GLY A 170 7.24 -15.13 -17.07
CA GLY A 170 6.51 -15.72 -18.20
C GLY A 170 5.32 -16.62 -17.83
N SER A 171 4.96 -16.73 -16.55
CA SER A 171 3.86 -17.58 -16.06
C SER A 171 2.62 -16.80 -15.63
N GLY A 172 2.75 -15.49 -15.40
CA GLY A 172 1.63 -14.61 -15.09
C GLY A 172 2.01 -13.14 -15.12
N PRO A 173 1.05 -12.23 -14.86
CA PRO A 173 1.30 -10.80 -14.88
C PRO A 173 2.30 -10.36 -13.80
N LEU A 174 3.23 -9.51 -14.20
CA LEU A 174 4.16 -8.81 -13.32
C LEU A 174 4.08 -7.32 -13.64
N ILE A 175 3.76 -6.48 -12.66
CA ILE A 175 3.49 -5.06 -12.89
C ILE A 175 4.53 -4.21 -12.17
N ASP A 176 5.29 -3.44 -12.95
CA ASP A 176 6.19 -2.40 -12.46
C ASP A 176 5.42 -1.08 -12.37
N VAL A 177 5.27 -0.57 -11.15
CA VAL A 177 4.49 0.65 -10.91
C VAL A 177 5.35 1.91 -10.76
N ARG A 178 6.65 1.82 -11.05
CA ARG A 178 7.59 2.95 -11.01
C ARG A 178 7.39 3.90 -12.18
N SER A 179 8.14 4.99 -12.19
CA SER A 179 8.14 5.93 -13.32
C SER A 179 8.70 5.28 -14.60
N PRO A 180 8.34 5.79 -15.80
CA PRO A 180 8.90 5.29 -17.06
C PRO A 180 10.44 5.31 -17.09
N ALA A 181 11.08 6.36 -16.54
CA ALA A 181 12.55 6.46 -16.51
C ALA A 181 13.21 5.42 -15.58
N GLU A 182 12.55 5.04 -14.48
CA GLU A 182 13.00 3.94 -13.62
C GLU A 182 12.84 2.58 -14.31
N TYR A 183 11.72 2.38 -15.02
CA TYR A 183 11.41 1.14 -15.74
C TYR A 183 12.38 0.91 -16.91
N THR A 184 12.66 1.92 -17.74
CA THR A 184 13.58 1.78 -18.88
C THR A 184 15.03 1.59 -18.44
N GLY A 185 15.35 1.96 -17.20
CA GLY A 185 16.69 1.94 -16.63
C GLY A 185 17.54 3.17 -16.94
N GLU A 186 16.91 4.24 -17.44
CA GLU A 186 17.53 5.57 -17.55
C GLU A 186 17.90 6.11 -16.16
N ARG A 187 17.09 5.80 -15.15
CA ARG A 187 17.34 6.14 -13.75
C ARG A 187 17.26 4.90 -12.87
N THR A 188 18.04 4.90 -11.80
CA THR A 188 18.02 3.86 -10.74
C THR A 188 17.21 4.31 -9.50
N HIS A 189 16.59 5.48 -9.56
CA HIS A 189 15.86 6.14 -8.49
C HIS A 189 14.82 7.12 -9.06
N MET A 190 13.89 7.55 -8.23
CA MET A 190 12.86 8.53 -8.58
C MET A 190 13.52 9.89 -8.88
N PRO A 191 12.96 10.71 -9.79
CA PRO A 191 13.34 12.12 -9.89
C PRO A 191 13.32 12.78 -8.51
N ASP A 192 14.36 13.56 -8.19
CA ASP A 192 14.44 14.44 -7.00
C ASP A 192 14.66 13.77 -5.62
N TYR A 193 15.02 12.47 -5.55
CA TYR A 193 15.40 11.77 -4.30
C TYR A 193 16.91 11.43 -4.24
N PRO A 194 17.52 11.21 -3.06
CA PRO A 194 18.96 10.88 -2.94
C PRO A 194 19.35 9.55 -3.63
N GLU A 195 20.60 9.45 -4.11
CA GLU A 195 21.20 8.23 -4.70
C GLU A 195 21.45 7.13 -3.65
N GLU A 196 20.38 6.58 -3.07
CA GLU A 196 20.43 5.31 -2.34
C GLU A 196 19.91 4.19 -3.26
N GLY A 197 20.58 4.05 -4.40
CA GLY A 197 20.07 3.37 -5.59
C GLY A 197 20.38 1.88 -5.67
N ALA A 198 19.71 1.22 -6.62
CA ALA A 198 20.12 -0.09 -7.11
C ALA A 198 21.37 0.03 -8.00
N LEU A 199 22.29 -0.93 -7.91
CA LEU A 199 23.51 -1.00 -8.74
C LEU A 199 23.21 -1.21 -10.24
N ARG A 200 21.98 -1.61 -10.59
CA ARG A 200 21.53 -1.81 -11.98
C ARG A 200 20.16 -1.14 -12.19
N GLY A 201 20.05 -0.41 -13.30
CA GLY A 201 18.77 0.12 -13.81
C GLY A 201 18.14 -0.83 -14.82
N GLY A 202 16.82 -0.74 -14.96
CA GLY A 202 15.99 -1.57 -15.83
C GLY A 202 14.72 -2.00 -15.10
N HIS A 203 14.11 -3.08 -15.57
CA HIS A 203 12.96 -3.74 -14.96
C HIS A 203 13.14 -5.25 -14.95
N ILE A 204 12.27 -5.95 -14.21
CA ILE A 204 12.24 -7.41 -14.20
C ILE A 204 11.67 -7.88 -15.55
N PRO A 205 12.29 -8.85 -16.25
CA PRO A 205 11.78 -9.29 -17.55
C PRO A 205 10.30 -9.72 -17.48
N THR A 206 9.58 -9.56 -18.59
CA THR A 206 8.13 -9.76 -18.74
C THR A 206 7.25 -8.75 -17.99
N ALA A 207 7.82 -7.84 -17.18
CA ALA A 207 7.03 -6.87 -16.44
C ALA A 207 6.40 -5.83 -17.37
N ALA A 208 5.12 -5.52 -17.15
CA ALA A 208 4.46 -4.39 -17.79
C ALA A 208 4.61 -3.11 -16.96
N SER A 209 4.80 -1.96 -17.61
CA SER A 209 4.88 -0.66 -16.96
C SER A 209 3.49 -0.03 -16.79
N ILE A 210 2.99 0.01 -15.55
CA ILE A 210 1.75 0.71 -15.19
C ILE A 210 2.03 1.60 -13.97
N PRO A 211 2.52 2.85 -14.18
CA PRO A 211 2.84 3.75 -13.07
C PRO A 211 1.67 3.92 -12.10
N TRP A 212 1.93 3.80 -10.79
CA TRP A 212 0.90 3.81 -9.74
C TRP A 212 -0.03 5.04 -9.85
N ALA A 213 0.54 6.20 -10.23
CA ALA A 213 -0.14 7.48 -10.34
C ALA A 213 -1.30 7.47 -11.34
N LYS A 214 -1.30 6.53 -12.30
CA LYS A 214 -2.42 6.38 -13.24
C LYS A 214 -3.73 6.05 -12.53
N ALA A 215 -3.70 5.41 -11.36
CA ALA A 215 -4.87 5.03 -10.59
C ALA A 215 -5.37 6.12 -9.62
N ALA A 216 -4.62 7.21 -9.45
CA ALA A 216 -5.01 8.37 -8.64
C ALA A 216 -5.55 9.50 -9.54
N ALA A 217 -6.57 10.20 -9.06
CA ALA A 217 -7.10 11.42 -9.66
C ALA A 217 -6.30 12.64 -9.18
N ASN A 218 -6.52 13.80 -9.82
CA ASN A 218 -5.77 15.03 -9.53
C ASN A 218 -6.01 15.58 -8.12
N ASP A 219 -7.11 15.19 -7.47
CA ASP A 219 -7.50 15.54 -6.11
C ASP A 219 -7.07 14.48 -5.08
N SER A 220 -6.07 13.66 -5.43
CA SER A 220 -5.53 12.54 -4.64
C SER A 220 -6.49 11.38 -4.37
N ARG A 221 -7.74 11.41 -4.88
CA ARG A 221 -8.70 10.30 -4.74
C ARG A 221 -8.38 9.16 -5.70
N PHE A 222 -8.91 7.97 -5.43
CA PHE A 222 -8.87 6.89 -6.41
C PHE A 222 -9.73 7.23 -7.63
N LYS A 223 -9.27 6.83 -8.81
CA LYS A 223 -10.06 6.95 -10.04
C LYS A 223 -11.31 6.08 -10.00
N SER A 224 -12.33 6.49 -10.77
CA SER A 224 -13.59 5.75 -10.87
C SER A 224 -13.37 4.33 -11.40
N ARG A 225 -14.30 3.42 -11.08
CA ARG A 225 -14.27 2.04 -11.56
C ARG A 225 -14.03 1.94 -13.08
N THR A 226 -14.76 2.73 -13.87
CA THR A 226 -14.64 2.74 -15.33
C THR A 226 -13.24 3.14 -15.80
N GLU A 227 -12.61 4.14 -15.17
CA GLU A 227 -11.24 4.54 -15.52
C GLU A 227 -10.22 3.47 -15.12
N LEU A 228 -10.41 2.83 -13.96
CA LEU A 228 -9.53 1.76 -13.51
C LEU A 228 -9.63 0.53 -14.42
N ASP A 229 -10.84 0.16 -14.85
CA ASP A 229 -11.05 -0.91 -15.84
C ASP A 229 -10.34 -0.59 -17.17
N ALA A 230 -10.28 0.69 -17.58
CA ALA A 230 -9.54 1.10 -18.77
C ALA A 230 -8.01 1.02 -18.61
N ILE A 231 -7.49 1.16 -17.39
CA ILE A 231 -6.06 1.09 -17.09
C ILE A 231 -5.58 -0.35 -16.96
N TYR A 232 -6.40 -1.21 -16.33
CA TYR A 232 -6.02 -2.57 -15.94
C TYR A 232 -6.76 -3.68 -16.70
N GLY A 233 -7.62 -3.32 -17.67
CA GLY A 233 -8.54 -4.26 -18.33
C GLY A 233 -7.89 -5.38 -19.14
N ASP A 234 -6.60 -5.26 -19.45
CA ASP A 234 -5.83 -6.33 -20.11
C ASP A 234 -5.34 -7.41 -19.13
N LEU A 235 -5.48 -7.17 -17.81
CA LEU A 235 -5.11 -8.14 -16.79
C LEU A 235 -6.29 -9.07 -16.47
N ASP A 236 -6.02 -10.36 -16.26
CA ASP A 236 -7.02 -11.32 -15.78
C ASP A 236 -7.25 -11.15 -14.26
N PRO A 237 -8.47 -10.79 -13.81
CA PRO A 237 -8.78 -10.66 -12.39
C PRO A 237 -8.61 -11.94 -11.57
N ASN A 238 -8.64 -13.12 -12.21
CA ASN A 238 -8.41 -14.41 -11.57
C ASN A 238 -6.96 -14.90 -11.70
N GLY A 239 -6.12 -14.14 -12.40
CA GLY A 239 -4.71 -14.46 -12.60
C GLY A 239 -3.87 -14.14 -11.37
N ASN A 240 -2.76 -14.86 -11.20
CA ASN A 240 -1.79 -14.58 -10.15
C ASN A 240 -0.94 -13.35 -10.56
N THR A 241 -1.29 -12.19 -10.04
CA THR A 241 -0.63 -10.92 -10.37
C THR A 241 0.39 -10.56 -9.29
N ILE A 242 1.62 -10.23 -9.69
CA ILE A 242 2.63 -9.67 -8.78
C ILE A 242 2.84 -8.20 -9.13
N VAL A 243 2.81 -7.34 -8.11
CA VAL A 243 3.12 -5.91 -8.24
C VAL A 243 4.41 -5.57 -7.51
N TYR A 244 5.22 -4.65 -8.04
CA TYR A 244 6.44 -4.19 -7.39
C TYR A 244 6.79 -2.73 -7.74
N CYS A 245 7.60 -2.10 -6.89
CA CYS A 245 8.13 -0.76 -7.13
C CYS A 245 9.62 -0.69 -6.73
N ARG A 246 10.00 0.24 -5.83
CA ARG A 246 11.36 0.35 -5.28
C ARG A 246 11.49 -0.31 -3.90
N ILE A 247 10.55 -0.09 -2.98
CA ILE A 247 10.57 -0.65 -1.61
C ILE A 247 9.19 -1.15 -1.11
N GLY A 248 8.23 -1.40 -2.02
CA GLY A 248 6.91 -1.97 -1.70
C GLY A 248 5.79 -0.95 -1.42
N GLU A 249 6.10 0.33 -1.31
CA GLU A 249 5.22 1.44 -0.88
C GLU A 249 4.23 1.89 -1.97
N ARG A 250 4.72 2.08 -3.19
CA ARG A 250 3.87 2.43 -4.35
C ARG A 250 3.11 1.21 -4.86
N SER A 251 3.71 0.02 -4.76
CA SER A 251 3.06 -1.22 -5.17
C SER A 251 1.98 -1.67 -4.19
N SER A 252 2.03 -1.31 -2.91
CA SER A 252 0.88 -1.52 -2.01
C SER A 252 -0.35 -0.69 -2.41
N HIS A 253 -0.17 0.52 -2.94
CA HIS A 253 -1.28 1.32 -3.49
C HIS A 253 -1.92 0.59 -4.68
N THR A 254 -1.12 0.11 -5.65
CA THR A 254 -1.66 -0.67 -6.78
C THR A 254 -2.24 -2.02 -6.33
N TRP A 255 -1.64 -2.69 -5.35
CA TRP A 255 -2.22 -3.90 -4.75
C TRP A 255 -3.62 -3.63 -4.19
N PHE A 256 -3.82 -2.51 -3.48
CA PHE A 256 -5.13 -2.12 -2.96
C PHE A 256 -6.13 -1.90 -4.09
N VAL A 257 -5.73 -1.20 -5.15
CA VAL A 257 -6.57 -0.94 -6.34
C VAL A 257 -7.02 -2.24 -6.99
N LEU A 258 -6.09 -3.14 -7.30
CA LEU A 258 -6.40 -4.42 -7.94
C LEU A 258 -7.29 -5.29 -7.04
N THR A 259 -6.91 -5.43 -5.76
CA THR A 259 -7.58 -6.34 -4.82
C THR A 259 -8.99 -5.86 -4.46
N TYR A 260 -9.14 -4.60 -4.03
CA TYR A 260 -10.38 -4.13 -3.42
C TYR A 260 -11.24 -3.30 -4.37
N LEU A 261 -10.65 -2.48 -5.25
CA LEU A 261 -11.44 -1.65 -6.15
C LEU A 261 -11.90 -2.43 -7.39
N LEU A 262 -11.03 -3.31 -7.89
CA LEU A 262 -11.28 -4.12 -9.08
C LEU A 262 -11.69 -5.57 -8.78
N GLY A 263 -11.38 -6.10 -7.59
CA GLY A 263 -11.80 -7.43 -7.15
C GLY A 263 -10.92 -8.57 -7.66
N PHE A 264 -9.64 -8.32 -7.90
CA PHE A 264 -8.68 -9.36 -8.26
C PHE A 264 -8.46 -10.31 -7.08
N THR A 265 -8.42 -11.61 -7.33
CA THR A 265 -8.45 -12.62 -6.25
C THR A 265 -7.08 -13.08 -5.78
N ASP A 266 -6.03 -12.94 -6.60
CA ASP A 266 -4.67 -13.40 -6.31
C ASP A 266 -3.64 -12.32 -6.71
N VAL A 267 -3.49 -11.30 -5.85
CA VAL A 267 -2.53 -10.22 -6.03
C VAL A 267 -1.52 -10.24 -4.89
N ARG A 268 -0.23 -10.33 -5.24
CA ARG A 268 0.87 -10.33 -4.27
C ARG A 268 1.78 -9.12 -4.47
N ASN A 269 2.13 -8.46 -3.38
CA ASN A 269 3.12 -7.38 -3.37
C ASN A 269 4.52 -7.98 -3.18
N TYR A 270 5.44 -7.70 -4.10
CA TYR A 270 6.87 -8.01 -3.93
C TYR A 270 7.58 -6.80 -3.30
N ASP A 271 7.64 -6.79 -1.97
CA ASP A 271 8.15 -5.67 -1.17
C ASP A 271 9.68 -5.49 -1.28
N GLY A 272 10.43 -6.57 -1.51
CA GLY A 272 11.86 -6.50 -1.82
C GLY A 272 12.14 -5.59 -3.02
N SER A 273 11.25 -5.65 -4.02
CA SER A 273 11.14 -4.68 -5.11
C SER A 273 12.48 -4.41 -5.82
N TRP A 274 12.63 -3.25 -6.48
CA TRP A 274 13.83 -2.95 -7.26
C TRP A 274 15.11 -2.80 -6.42
N THR A 275 14.99 -2.38 -5.15
CA THR A 275 16.15 -2.27 -4.24
C THR A 275 16.78 -3.62 -3.92
N GLU A 276 15.98 -4.70 -3.82
CA GLU A 276 16.51 -6.06 -3.74
C GLU A 276 16.95 -6.53 -5.13
N TRP A 277 16.08 -6.48 -6.13
CA TRP A 277 16.33 -7.09 -7.44
C TRP A 277 17.54 -6.47 -8.16
N GLY A 278 17.60 -5.15 -8.25
CA GLY A 278 18.66 -4.42 -8.95
C GLY A 278 20.02 -4.46 -8.24
N ASN A 279 20.08 -5.01 -7.02
CA ASN A 279 21.31 -5.27 -6.27
C ASN A 279 21.66 -6.76 -6.16
N THR A 280 20.78 -7.66 -6.61
CA THR A 280 21.01 -9.09 -6.51
C THR A 280 21.99 -9.55 -7.60
N VAL A 281 22.99 -10.34 -7.22
CA VAL A 281 23.96 -10.90 -8.14
C VAL A 281 23.28 -11.91 -9.08
N ARG A 282 23.45 -11.71 -10.40
CA ARG A 282 23.04 -12.65 -11.46
C ARG A 282 21.53 -12.92 -11.59
N VAL A 283 20.67 -11.98 -11.19
CA VAL A 283 19.25 -11.99 -11.60
C VAL A 283 19.08 -11.40 -13.01
N PRO A 284 18.06 -11.84 -13.77
CA PRO A 284 17.82 -11.30 -15.11
C PRO A 284 17.21 -9.90 -15.03
N ILE A 285 17.62 -9.01 -15.95
CA ILE A 285 17.16 -7.62 -16.03
C ILE A 285 16.92 -7.28 -17.50
N ALA A 286 15.77 -6.68 -17.80
CA ALA A 286 15.45 -6.08 -19.10
C ALA A 286 15.64 -4.54 -19.03
N LYS A 287 15.84 -3.91 -20.19
CA LYS A 287 16.04 -2.46 -20.35
C LYS A 287 15.24 -1.95 -21.55
N GLY A 288 14.94 -0.66 -21.55
CA GLY A 288 14.12 -0.03 -22.59
C GLY A 288 12.62 -0.16 -22.29
N GLU A 289 11.80 0.10 -23.31
CA GLU A 289 10.34 0.19 -23.17
C GLU A 289 9.65 -1.18 -23.26
N GLU A 290 10.27 -2.13 -23.96
CA GLU A 290 9.72 -3.48 -24.14
C GLU A 290 9.86 -4.32 -22.87
N PRO A 291 8.82 -5.10 -22.48
CA PRO A 291 8.87 -5.98 -21.29
C PRO A 291 10.00 -7.01 -21.30
N GLY A 292 10.48 -7.39 -22.49
CA GLY A 292 11.45 -8.47 -22.66
C GLY A 292 10.86 -9.86 -22.45
N GLU A 293 11.68 -10.89 -22.73
CA GLU A 293 11.28 -12.29 -22.64
C GLU A 293 11.75 -12.93 -21.33
N ALA A 294 11.01 -13.94 -20.85
CA ALA A 294 11.48 -14.76 -19.75
C ALA A 294 12.79 -15.48 -20.15
N PRO A 295 13.82 -15.52 -19.28
CA PRO A 295 15.04 -16.25 -19.59
C PRO A 295 14.73 -17.73 -19.82
N SER A 296 15.43 -18.36 -20.76
CA SER A 296 15.34 -19.81 -20.94
C SER A 296 15.67 -20.50 -19.61
N ARG A 297 14.75 -21.34 -19.12
CA ARG A 297 15.01 -22.17 -17.94
C ARG A 297 16.21 -23.05 -18.30
N ALA A 298 17.37 -22.78 -17.71
CA ALA A 298 18.51 -23.67 -17.85
C ALA A 298 18.07 -25.05 -17.34
N SER A 299 18.15 -26.05 -18.21
CA SER A 299 17.87 -27.47 -17.93
C SER A 299 18.76 -28.01 -16.83
#